data_AF-A0A848XP48-F1
#
_entry.id   AF-A0A848XP48-F1
#
_cell.length_a   1.000
_cell.length_b   1.000
_cell.length_c   1.000
_cell.angle_alpha   90.00
_cell.angle_beta   90.00
_cell.angle_gamma   90.00
#
_symmetry.space_group_name_H-M   'P 1'
#
loop_
_entity.id
_entity.type
_entity.pdbx_description
1 polymer ?
#
loop_
_entity_poly.entity_id
_entity_poly.type
_entity_poly.pdbx_seq_one_letter_code
_entity_poly.pdbx_strand_id
1 'polypeptide(L)' 'MAITNGTSLLTTELLERCSERAGSYDRENRFFQEDFDELREAGYLKMAIPEELGGHGMTLAQVCREQRRLAYHAAP' A
#
# COMPACT_ATOMS: atom_id res chain seq x y z
N MET A 1 -22.60 -14.49 -2.17
CA MET A 1 -21.99 -13.52 -3.11
C MET A 1 -21.78 -12.23 -2.33
N ALA A 2 -20.61 -12.05 -1.71
CA ALA A 2 -20.35 -10.87 -0.88
C ALA A 2 -19.85 -9.74 -1.78
N ILE A 3 -20.61 -8.64 -1.81
CA ILE A 3 -20.25 -7.40 -2.48
C ILE A 3 -19.09 -6.77 -1.71
N THR A 4 -17.86 -6.89 -2.22
CA THR A 4 -16.67 -6.25 -1.62
C THR A 4 -16.59 -4.78 -2.02
N ASN A 5 -17.45 -3.93 -1.47
CA ASN A 5 -17.13 -2.51 -1.33
C ASN A 5 -16.17 -2.36 -0.13
N GLY A 6 -14.95 -2.88 -0.30
CA GLY A 6 -13.88 -2.73 0.67
C GLY A 6 -13.15 -1.43 0.38
N THR A 7 -13.37 -0.42 1.22
CA THR A 7 -12.58 0.82 1.27
C THR A 7 -11.10 0.47 1.20
N SER A 8 -10.38 1.05 0.26
CA SER A 8 -8.94 0.80 0.16
C SER A 8 -8.19 1.41 1.35
N LEU A 9 -7.12 0.74 1.76
CA LEU A 9 -6.14 1.26 2.73
C LEU A 9 -5.23 2.36 2.12
N LEU A 10 -5.10 2.40 0.79
CA LEU A 10 -4.26 3.36 0.07
C LEU A 10 -5.12 4.48 -0.50
N THR A 11 -5.08 5.65 0.15
CA THR A 11 -5.74 6.85 -0.37
C THR A 11 -5.01 7.35 -1.62
N THR A 12 -5.72 8.12 -2.45
CA THR A 12 -5.13 8.72 -3.65
C THR A 12 -3.97 9.63 -3.29
N GLU A 13 -4.10 10.42 -2.23
CA GLU A 13 -3.09 11.38 -1.78
C GLU A 13 -1.81 10.67 -1.30
N LEU A 14 -1.92 9.50 -0.65
CA LEU A 14 -0.76 8.70 -0.28
C LEU A 14 -0.03 8.21 -1.54
N LEU A 15 -0.78 7.68 -2.51
CA LEU A 15 -0.22 7.19 -3.76
C LEU A 15 0.44 8.31 -4.59
N GLU A 16 -0.13 9.51 -4.60
CA GLU A 16 0.46 10.69 -5.23
C GLU A 16 1.80 11.07 -4.58
N ARG A 17 1.86 11.12 -3.24
CA ARG A 17 3.12 11.38 -2.52
C ARG A 17 4.18 10.32 -2.78
N CYS A 18 3.81 9.03 -2.84
CA CYS A 18 4.71 7.97 -3.26
C CYS A 18 5.29 8.24 -4.66
N SER A 19 4.43 8.64 -5.62
CA SER A 19 4.84 8.95 -6.98
C SER A 19 5.78 10.14 -7.07
N GLU A 20 5.56 11.18 -6.27
CA GLU A 20 6.42 12.36 -6.20
C GLU A 20 7.83 12.03 -5.72
N ARG A 21 7.96 11.10 -4.75
CA ARG A 21 9.23 10.74 -4.12
C ARG A 21 9.98 9.61 -4.82
N ALA A 22 9.28 8.73 -5.56
CA ALA A 22 9.83 7.55 -6.22
C ALA A 22 11.13 7.82 -7.00
N GLY A 23 11.16 8.89 -7.81
CA GLY A 23 12.32 9.22 -8.63
C GLY A 23 13.56 9.66 -7.84
N SER A 24 13.41 10.22 -6.63
CA SER A 24 14.56 10.53 -5.76
C SER A 24 15.08 9.26 -5.09
N TYR A 25 14.19 8.37 -4.64
CA TYR A 25 14.61 7.09 -4.04
C TYR A 25 15.45 6.25 -4.98
N ASP A 26 14.99 6.11 -6.23
CA ASP A 26 15.70 5.35 -7.26
C ASP A 26 17.07 5.96 -7.58
N ARG A 27 17.10 7.27 -7.90
CA ARG A 27 18.33 7.99 -8.26
C ARG A 27 19.39 7.94 -7.16
N GLU A 28 18.98 8.09 -5.90
CA GLU A 28 19.87 8.13 -4.75
C GLU A 28 20.20 6.74 -4.19
N ASN A 29 19.55 5.69 -4.70
CA ASN A 29 19.62 4.31 -4.19
C ASN A 29 19.39 4.26 -2.67
N ARG A 30 18.39 5.00 -2.19
CA ARG A 30 18.07 5.13 -0.77
C ARG A 30 16.77 4.38 -0.45
N PHE A 31 16.65 3.94 0.80
CA PHE A 31 15.42 3.31 1.28
C PHE A 31 14.26 4.32 1.32
N PHE A 32 13.04 3.86 1.00
CA PHE A 32 11.82 4.66 0.91
C PHE A 32 11.19 4.93 2.28
N GLN A 33 11.95 5.48 3.23
CA GLN A 33 11.54 5.55 4.64
C GLN A 33 10.18 6.27 4.83
N GLU A 34 9.99 7.40 4.16
CA GLU A 34 8.77 8.21 4.28
C GLU A 34 7.54 7.46 3.77
N ASP A 35 7.66 6.78 2.62
CA ASP A 35 6.61 5.93 2.04
C ASP A 35 6.32 4.72 2.94
N PHE A 36 7.36 4.10 3.51
CA PHE A 36 7.22 2.94 4.39
C PHE A 36 6.43 3.29 5.65
N ASP A 37 6.72 4.44 6.27
CA ASP A 37 6.02 4.91 7.46
C ASP A 37 4.55 5.23 7.16
N GLU A 38 4.26 5.90 6.05
CA GLU A 38 2.88 6.17 5.62
C GLU A 38 2.10 4.88 5.32
N LEU A 39 2.72 3.90 4.65
CA LEU A 39 2.11 2.59 4.39
C LEU A 39 1.87 1.80 5.69
N ARG A 40 2.76 1.94 6.68
CA ARG A 40 2.58 1.34 8.00
C ARG A 40 1.40 1.95 8.74
N GLU A 41 1.28 3.27 8.74
CA GLU A 41 0.16 4.00 9.36
C GLU A 41 -1.17 3.68 8.69
N ALA A 42 -1.17 3.53 7.37
CA ALA A 42 -2.34 3.12 6.58
C ALA A 42 -2.79 1.67 6.83
N GLY A 43 -2.00 0.85 7.54
CA GLY A 43 -2.30 -0.56 7.78
C GLY A 43 -1.98 -1.48 6.59
N TYR A 44 -1.39 -0.95 5.52
CA TYR A 44 -1.05 -1.69 4.30
C TYR A 44 -0.18 -2.92 4.59
N LEU A 45 0.79 -2.80 5.50
CA LEU A 45 1.71 -3.89 5.85
C LEU A 45 1.02 -5.06 6.60
N LYS A 46 -0.21 -4.86 7.08
CA LYS A 46 -1.01 -5.86 7.80
C LYS A 46 -2.21 -6.36 7.00
N MET A 47 -2.34 -5.96 5.74
CA MET A 47 -3.56 -6.18 4.96
C MET A 47 -3.99 -7.66 4.87
N ALA A 48 -3.05 -8.59 4.75
CA ALA A 48 -3.31 -10.02 4.62
C ALA A 48 -3.43 -10.77 5.96
N ILE A 49 -3.12 -10.11 7.08
CA ILE A 49 -3.15 -10.75 8.40
C ILE A 49 -4.62 -10.87 8.83
N PRO A 50 -5.08 -12.03 9.35
CA PRO A 50 -6.43 -12.18 9.89
C PRO A 50 -6.78 -11.14 10.96
N GLU A 51 -8.04 -10.76 11.07
CA GLU A 51 -8.50 -9.73 12.03
C GLU A 51 -8.25 -10.17 13.48
N GLU A 52 -8.42 -11.45 13.80
CA GLU A 52 -8.15 -12.02 15.12
C GLU A 52 -6.67 -11.95 15.53
N LEU A 53 -5.77 -11.70 14.58
CA LEU A 53 -4.34 -11.47 14.79
C LEU A 53 -3.95 -9.99 14.64
N GLY A 54 -4.93 -9.09 14.53
CA GLY A 54 -4.72 -7.64 14.46
C GLY A 54 -4.43 -7.10 13.05
N GLY A 55 -4.87 -7.79 12.00
CA GLY A 55 -4.79 -7.34 10.61
C GLY A 55 -6.13 -6.92 10.00
N HIS A 56 -6.19 -6.92 8.66
CA HIS A 56 -7.38 -6.53 7.90
C HIS A 56 -8.06 -7.68 7.13
N GLY A 57 -7.58 -8.92 7.29
CA GLY A 57 -8.22 -10.11 6.75
C GLY A 57 -8.43 -10.12 5.24
N MET A 58 -7.66 -9.33 4.47
CA MET A 58 -7.86 -9.22 3.03
C MET A 58 -7.57 -10.55 2.34
N THR A 59 -8.45 -10.91 1.42
CA THR A 59 -8.23 -12.02 0.49
C THR A 59 -7.05 -11.73 -0.43
N LEU A 60 -6.45 -12.80 -1.00
CA LEU A 60 -5.37 -12.66 -1.98
C LEU A 60 -5.73 -11.71 -3.14
N ALA A 61 -6.98 -11.77 -3.63
CA ALA A 61 -7.43 -10.89 -4.71
C ALA A 61 -7.44 -9.41 -4.31
N GLN A 62 -7.83 -9.09 -3.07
CA GLN A 62 -7.79 -7.72 -2.55
C GLN A 62 -6.35 -7.25 -2.34
N VAL A 63 -5.48 -8.10 -1.78
CA VAL A 63 -4.06 -7.81 -1.59
C VAL A 63 -3.38 -7.50 -2.94
N CYS A 64 -3.57 -8.36 -3.94
CA CYS A 64 -3.00 -8.14 -5.27
C CYS A 64 -3.49 -6.83 -5.91
N ARG A 65 -4.74 -6.44 -5.65
CA ARG A 65 -5.27 -5.15 -6.13
C ARG A 65 -4.56 -3.97 -5.49
N GLU A 66 -4.38 -3.96 -4.17
CA GLU A 66 -3.68 -2.87 -3.47
C GLU A 66 -2.20 -2.82 -3.84
N GLN A 67 -1.53 -3.97 -3.96
CA GLN A 67 -0.16 -4.07 -4.47
C GLN A 67 -0.01 -3.48 -5.87
N ARG A 68 -0.92 -3.82 -6.79
CA ARG A 68 -0.91 -3.25 -8.14
C ARG A 68 -1.09 -1.74 -8.13
N ARG A 69 -1.98 -1.22 -7.27
CA ARG A 69 -2.17 0.23 -7.13
C ARG A 69 -0.90 0.92 -6.65
N LEU A 70 -0.27 0.42 -5.58
CA LEU A 70 1.01 0.98 -5.12
C LEU A 70 2.09 0.92 -6.21
N ALA A 71 2.22 -0.24 -6.87
CA ALA A 71 3.23 -0.45 -7.92
C ALA A 71 3.07 0.50 -9.12
N TYR A 72 1.85 0.91 -9.48
CA TYR A 72 1.66 1.89 -10.56
C TYR A 72 2.25 3.28 -10.24
N HIS A 73 2.35 3.64 -8.96
CA HIS A 73 2.84 4.95 -8.52
C HIS A 73 4.31 4.93 -8.13
N ALA A 74 4.82 3.79 -7.67
CA ALA A 74 6.18 3.64 -7.15
C ALA A 74 6.95 2.49 -7.82
N ALA A 75 6.73 2.26 -9.12
CA ALA A 75 7.54 1.34 -9.90
C ALA A 75 8.99 1.85 -10.04
N PRO A 76 9.97 0.95 -10.12
CA PRO A 76 11.34 1.29 -10.52
C PRO A 76 11.38 1.78 -11.98
#